data_AF-A0A5A9EZF0-F1
#
_entry.id   AF-A0A5A9EZF0-F1
#
_cell.length_a   1.000
_cell.length_b   1.000
_cell.length_c   1.000
_cell.angle_alpha   90.00
_cell.angle_beta   90.00
_cell.angle_gamma   90.00
#
_symmetry.space_group_name_H-M   'P 1'
#
loop_
_entity.id
_entity.type
_entity.pdbx_description
1 polymer ?
#
loop_
_entity_poly.entity_id
_entity_poly.type
_entity_poly.pdbx_seq_one_letter_code
_entity_poly.pdbx_strand_id
1 'polypeptide(L)'
;MGAAMGAAASPPMEGTVGEATGGPSIAISLADRRLYLTGSDGNVRSFPVAIGRPGVPIPVGDSTILRKRRDPTWRPTAHQRRDKPSLPRAVPPGPNNPLGKFALDLGWPAIAIHGTNEPDSVGRRASGGCFRMLPADIETVFAATEVGTPVRVVRGSLGGSMPERPALPPAPTPAMTLPAAVKAVPPSAVRPQPAAVVPASTMPAVPAPEPPPAPVADPRCATVTAPLRRMICDVPALTLLDGRARGAQERFLAGIVDPAARAAASYDLIQDERRFHERVAALCWIRAGTEGDPAVAAAARSCLTTALERRLADVAERIAGLRRGMRLAGQP
;
A
#
# COMPACT_ATOMS: atom_id res chain seq x y z
N MET A 1 46.89 62.46 -31.39
CA MET A 1 45.58 61.81 -31.54
C MET A 1 45.49 60.72 -30.48
N GLY A 2 44.75 60.97 -29.41
CA GLY A 2 44.59 60.06 -28.28
C GLY A 2 43.16 59.55 -28.13
N ALA A 3 42.94 58.83 -27.03
CA ALA A 3 41.68 58.32 -26.44
C ALA A 3 41.24 56.88 -26.83
N ALA A 4 41.69 55.92 -26.02
CA ALA A 4 40.93 55.19 -24.99
C ALA A 4 39.47 54.71 -25.22
N MET A 5 39.24 53.47 -24.73
CA MET A 5 38.05 52.92 -24.04
C MET A 5 36.83 52.46 -24.86
N GLY A 6 36.30 51.29 -24.46
CA GLY A 6 34.93 50.88 -24.79
C GLY A 6 34.64 49.39 -24.69
N ALA A 7 34.67 48.83 -23.47
CA ALA A 7 34.00 47.57 -23.18
C ALA A 7 32.49 47.74 -23.36
N ALA A 8 31.84 46.87 -24.13
CA ALA A 8 30.37 46.80 -24.18
C ALA A 8 29.93 45.46 -23.58
N ALA A 9 29.48 45.55 -22.33
CA ALA A 9 28.72 44.52 -21.66
C ALA A 9 27.42 44.24 -22.44
N SER A 10 27.13 42.96 -22.69
CA SER A 10 25.77 42.55 -23.03
C SER A 10 24.91 42.57 -21.76
N PRO A 11 23.66 43.06 -21.81
CA PRO A 11 22.81 43.12 -20.63
C PRO A 11 22.47 41.69 -20.15
N PRO A 12 22.28 41.47 -18.84
CA PRO A 12 21.68 40.23 -18.37
C PRO A 12 20.21 40.28 -18.79
N MET A 13 19.83 39.47 -19.78
CA MET A 13 18.44 39.13 -19.99
C MET A 13 18.01 38.29 -18.79
N GLU A 14 17.37 38.94 -17.84
CA GLU A 14 16.48 38.34 -16.84
C GLU A 14 15.43 37.49 -17.60
N GLY A 15 15.78 36.23 -17.81
CA GLY A 15 14.83 35.19 -18.15
C GLY A 15 14.04 34.88 -16.90
N THR A 16 12.87 35.49 -16.80
CA THR A 16 11.80 35.13 -15.89
C THR A 16 11.72 33.61 -15.79
N VAL A 17 12.01 33.08 -14.60
CA VAL A 17 11.80 31.67 -14.28
C VAL A 17 10.29 31.47 -14.37
N GLY A 18 9.84 30.97 -15.51
CA GLY A 18 8.46 30.54 -15.70
C GLY A 18 8.13 29.59 -14.57
N GLU A 19 7.21 30.02 -13.72
CA GLU A 19 6.62 29.24 -12.65
C GLU A 19 6.19 27.89 -13.25
N ALA A 20 6.95 26.84 -12.95
CA ALA A 20 6.63 25.50 -13.37
C ALA A 20 5.38 25.06 -12.60
N THR A 21 4.21 25.41 -13.14
CA THR A 21 2.91 24.84 -12.78
C THR A 21 3.02 23.32 -12.94
N GLY A 22 3.30 22.66 -11.83
CA GLY A 22 3.80 21.28 -11.80
C GLY A 22 2.73 20.30 -12.23
N GLY A 23 3.01 19.50 -13.27
CA GLY A 23 2.16 18.41 -13.69
C GLY A 23 1.95 17.33 -12.61
N PRO A 24 1.08 16.33 -12.87
CA PRO A 24 0.70 15.35 -11.87
C PRO A 24 1.90 14.54 -11.37
N SER A 25 1.87 14.17 -10.09
CA SER A 25 2.93 13.37 -9.45
C SER A 25 2.36 12.39 -8.43
N ILE A 26 3.08 11.31 -8.20
CA ILE A 26 2.72 10.27 -7.23
C ILE A 26 3.78 10.17 -6.14
N ALA A 27 3.34 10.12 -4.89
CA ALA A 27 4.16 9.68 -3.77
C ALA A 27 3.49 8.46 -3.10
N ILE A 28 4.25 7.42 -2.78
CA ILE A 28 3.75 6.22 -2.10
C ILE A 28 4.48 6.08 -0.76
N SER A 29 3.72 6.13 0.33
CA SER A 29 4.22 5.82 1.67
C SER A 29 3.97 4.36 2.01
N LEU A 30 5.05 3.60 2.24
CA LEU A 30 4.96 2.22 2.70
C LEU A 30 4.42 2.13 4.13
N ALA A 31 4.69 3.13 4.95
CA ALA A 31 4.23 3.19 6.32
C ALA A 31 2.73 3.47 6.44
N ASP A 32 2.27 4.45 5.67
CA ASP A 32 0.87 4.85 5.66
C ASP A 32 0.05 3.82 4.89
N ARG A 33 0.70 3.03 4.01
CA ARG A 33 0.08 2.19 2.98
C ARG A 33 -0.88 3.02 2.15
N ARG A 34 -0.37 4.18 1.71
CA ARG A 34 -1.12 5.13 0.89
C ARG A 34 -0.31 5.59 -0.29
N LEU A 35 -1.02 5.81 -1.38
CA LEU A 35 -0.58 6.56 -2.54
C LEU A 35 -1.19 7.96 -2.46
N TYR A 36 -0.37 8.98 -2.64
CA TYR A 36 -0.74 10.38 -2.71
C TYR A 36 -0.55 10.83 -4.15
N LEU A 37 -1.63 11.27 -4.78
CA LEU A 37 -1.65 11.82 -6.12
C LEU A 37 -1.82 13.33 -6.01
N THR A 38 -0.79 14.06 -6.42
CA THR A 38 -0.89 15.50 -6.63
C THR A 38 -1.39 15.72 -8.05
N GLY A 39 -2.55 16.37 -8.20
CA GLY A 39 -3.10 16.77 -9.48
C GLY A 39 -2.38 17.98 -10.09
N SER A 40 -2.67 18.29 -11.35
CA SER A 40 -2.15 19.48 -12.04
C SER A 40 -2.62 20.79 -11.41
N ASP A 41 -3.71 20.73 -10.65
CA ASP A 41 -4.28 21.82 -9.85
C ASP A 41 -3.59 21.99 -8.48
N GLY A 42 -2.58 21.17 -8.17
CA GLY A 42 -1.90 21.14 -6.89
C GLY A 42 -2.67 20.40 -5.78
N ASN A 43 -3.90 19.95 -6.04
CA ASN A 43 -4.68 19.23 -5.03
C ASN A 43 -4.12 17.83 -4.81
N VAL A 44 -3.95 17.45 -3.53
CA VAL A 44 -3.46 16.12 -3.14
C VAL A 44 -4.63 15.22 -2.76
N ARG A 45 -4.79 14.12 -3.49
CA ARG A 45 -5.72 13.03 -3.17
C ARG A 45 -4.96 11.83 -2.63
N SER A 46 -5.48 11.17 -1.61
CA SER A 46 -4.83 9.99 -1.04
C SER A 46 -5.68 8.72 -1.19
N PHE A 47 -5.03 7.62 -1.54
CA PHE A 47 -5.64 6.32 -1.83
C PHE A 47 -4.95 5.23 -1.01
N PRO A 48 -5.70 4.30 -0.39
CA PRO A 48 -5.09 3.16 0.29
C PRO A 48 -4.46 2.21 -0.73
N VAL A 49 -3.33 1.60 -0.38
CA VAL A 49 -2.65 0.60 -1.22
C VAL A 49 -2.28 -0.65 -0.42
N ALA A 50 -2.37 -1.82 -1.04
CA ALA A 50 -1.68 -3.01 -0.53
C ALA A 50 -0.21 -2.93 -0.93
N ILE A 51 0.66 -3.34 -0.03
CA ILE A 51 2.11 -3.40 -0.25
C ILE A 51 2.61 -4.83 -0.04
N GLY A 52 3.90 -5.06 -0.32
CA GLY A 52 4.57 -6.34 -0.12
C GLY A 52 4.30 -6.98 1.24
N ARG A 53 3.99 -8.28 1.22
CA ARG A 53 3.90 -9.13 2.42
C ARG A 53 5.22 -9.10 3.21
N PRO A 54 5.22 -9.45 4.52
CA PRO A 54 6.45 -9.53 5.29
C PRO A 54 7.52 -10.38 4.57
N GLY A 55 8.76 -9.89 4.55
CA GLY A 55 9.87 -10.54 3.85
C GLY A 55 9.94 -10.28 2.33
N VAL A 56 8.95 -9.61 1.72
CA VAL A 56 9.03 -9.20 0.31
C VAL A 56 9.55 -7.77 0.21
N PRO A 57 10.73 -7.55 -0.39
CA PRO A 57 11.28 -6.21 -0.55
C PRO A 57 10.49 -5.40 -1.57
N ILE A 58 10.37 -4.11 -1.31
CA ILE A 58 9.76 -3.12 -2.23
C ILE A 58 10.82 -2.05 -2.47
N PRO A 59 11.08 -1.66 -3.73
CA PRO A 59 11.99 -0.55 -4.02
C PRO A 59 11.54 0.75 -3.35
N VAL A 60 12.51 1.54 -2.88
CA VAL A 60 12.33 2.86 -2.27
C VAL A 60 13.18 3.84 -3.06
N GLY A 61 12.67 5.05 -3.27
CA GLY A 61 13.31 6.08 -4.07
C GLY A 61 12.45 6.50 -5.25
N ASP A 62 13.10 7.05 -6.27
CA ASP A 62 12.44 7.66 -7.42
C ASP A 62 12.24 6.69 -8.58
N SER A 63 11.14 6.90 -9.28
CA SER A 63 10.71 6.15 -10.44
C SER A 63 9.79 7.03 -11.29
N THR A 64 9.31 6.48 -12.39
CA THR A 64 8.31 7.09 -13.26
C THR A 64 7.34 6.03 -13.74
N ILE A 65 6.17 6.45 -14.20
CA ILE A 65 5.27 5.59 -14.97
C ILE A 65 5.93 5.33 -16.33
N LEU A 66 6.42 4.11 -16.57
CA LEU A 66 6.98 3.73 -17.86
C LEU A 66 5.90 3.36 -18.87
N ARG A 67 4.84 2.70 -18.40
CA ARG A 67 3.77 2.22 -19.27
C ARG A 67 2.45 2.16 -18.54
N LYS A 68 1.39 2.55 -19.26
CA LYS A 68 0.01 2.43 -18.83
C LYS A 68 -0.66 1.29 -19.59
N ARG A 69 -1.28 0.36 -18.88
CA ARG A 69 -2.00 -0.79 -19.45
C ARG A 69 -3.46 -0.80 -19.00
N ARG A 70 -4.36 -0.71 -19.97
CA ARG A 70 -5.79 -1.01 -19.80
C ARG A 70 -6.00 -2.49 -20.08
N ASP A 71 -6.85 -3.13 -19.29
CA ASP A 71 -7.20 -4.55 -19.36
C ASP A 71 -5.95 -5.45 -19.51
N PRO A 72 -5.03 -5.40 -18.52
CA PRO A 72 -3.77 -6.11 -18.62
C PRO A 72 -3.98 -7.63 -18.50
N THR A 73 -3.28 -8.41 -19.32
CA THR A 73 -3.06 -9.84 -19.00
C THR A 73 -2.07 -9.93 -17.84
N TRP A 74 -2.41 -10.71 -16.81
CA TRP A 74 -1.47 -11.04 -15.74
C TRP A 74 -0.64 -12.26 -16.10
N ARG A 75 0.67 -12.17 -15.89
CA ARG A 75 1.60 -13.29 -16.02
C ARG A 75 2.38 -13.38 -14.71
N PRO A 76 2.22 -14.47 -13.93
CA PRO A 76 2.96 -14.60 -12.70
C PRO A 76 4.47 -14.65 -12.97
N THR A 77 5.25 -14.04 -12.09
CA THR A 77 6.71 -14.05 -12.20
C THR A 77 7.26 -15.45 -11.96
N ALA A 78 8.50 -15.69 -12.39
CA ALA A 78 9.18 -16.96 -12.12
C ALA A 78 9.25 -17.26 -10.62
N HIS A 79 9.44 -16.25 -9.77
CA HIS A 79 9.43 -16.40 -8.33
C HIS A 79 8.05 -16.83 -7.80
N GLN A 80 6.97 -16.16 -8.23
CA GLN A 80 5.61 -16.54 -7.83
C GLN A 80 5.26 -17.98 -8.22
N ARG A 81 5.71 -18.43 -9.40
CA ARG A 81 5.51 -19.82 -9.84
C ARG A 81 6.39 -20.83 -9.10
N ARG A 82 7.54 -20.44 -8.55
CA ARG A 82 8.32 -21.31 -7.65
C ARG A 82 7.59 -21.50 -6.32
N ASP A 83 7.07 -20.42 -5.75
CA ASP A 83 6.33 -20.45 -4.48
C ASP A 83 4.99 -21.17 -4.63
N LYS A 84 4.29 -20.98 -5.77
CA LYS A 84 3.02 -21.63 -6.07
C LYS A 84 3.03 -22.20 -7.50
N PRO A 85 3.52 -23.44 -7.69
CA PRO A 85 3.62 -24.08 -9.00
C PRO A 85 2.29 -24.25 -9.75
N SER A 86 1.16 -24.26 -9.02
CA SER A 86 -0.19 -24.37 -9.57
C SER A 86 -0.71 -23.08 -10.24
N LEU A 87 0.04 -21.97 -10.19
CA LEU A 87 -0.38 -20.74 -10.85
C LEU A 87 -0.43 -20.91 -12.39
N PRO A 88 -1.49 -20.40 -13.05
CA PRO A 88 -1.61 -20.45 -14.50
C PRO A 88 -0.49 -19.64 -15.17
N ARG A 89 -0.12 -20.01 -16.40
CA ARG A 89 0.90 -19.27 -17.17
C ARG A 89 0.51 -17.83 -17.46
N ALA A 90 -0.78 -17.58 -17.62
CA ALA A 90 -1.36 -16.26 -17.78
C ALA A 90 -2.82 -16.28 -17.31
N VAL A 91 -3.29 -15.14 -16.83
CA VAL A 91 -4.72 -14.89 -16.59
C VAL A 91 -5.13 -13.73 -17.50
N PRO A 92 -6.10 -13.93 -18.41
CA PRO A 92 -6.56 -12.88 -19.31
C PRO A 92 -7.29 -11.77 -18.52
N PRO A 93 -7.60 -10.63 -19.16
CA PRO A 93 -8.43 -9.60 -18.54
C PRO A 93 -9.78 -10.17 -18.09
N GLY A 94 -10.28 -9.69 -16.96
CA GLY A 94 -11.57 -10.13 -16.41
C GLY A 94 -11.61 -10.10 -14.88
N PRO A 95 -12.73 -10.50 -14.27
CA PRO A 95 -12.95 -10.41 -12.82
C PRO A 95 -11.93 -11.19 -11.98
N ASN A 96 -11.36 -12.26 -12.53
CA ASN A 96 -10.40 -13.12 -11.84
C ASN A 96 -8.94 -12.66 -12.01
N ASN A 97 -8.70 -11.55 -12.71
CA ASN A 97 -7.35 -11.07 -12.96
C ASN A 97 -6.81 -10.28 -11.76
N PRO A 98 -5.66 -10.68 -11.17
CA PRO A 98 -5.13 -10.03 -9.97
C PRO A 98 -4.53 -8.64 -10.22
N LEU A 99 -4.38 -8.22 -11.48
CA LEU A 99 -4.01 -6.85 -11.83
C LEU A 99 -5.22 -5.91 -11.92
N GLY A 100 -6.45 -6.44 -11.90
CA GLY A 100 -7.66 -5.67 -12.18
C GLY A 100 -7.68 -5.11 -13.61
N LYS A 101 -8.41 -4.00 -13.81
CA LYS A 101 -8.60 -3.36 -15.13
C LYS A 101 -7.45 -2.46 -15.58
N PHE A 102 -6.60 -2.02 -14.65
CA PHE A 102 -5.59 -0.99 -14.91
C PHE A 102 -4.28 -1.33 -14.22
N ALA A 103 -3.17 -1.13 -14.93
CA ALA A 103 -1.83 -1.23 -14.37
C ALA A 103 -0.92 -0.10 -14.90
N LEU A 104 -0.10 0.44 -14.03
CA LEU A 104 0.93 1.45 -14.28
C LEU A 104 2.27 0.78 -13.97
N ASP A 105 3.00 0.35 -15.01
CA ASP A 105 4.30 -0.26 -14.83
C ASP A 105 5.32 0.84 -14.50
N LEU A 106 6.11 0.63 -13.45
CA LEU A 106 7.09 1.59 -12.96
C LEU A 106 8.47 1.37 -13.57
N GLY A 107 9.37 2.32 -13.35
CA GLY A 107 10.78 2.27 -13.73
C GLY A 107 11.55 1.05 -13.22
N TRP A 108 11.04 0.40 -12.17
CA TRP A 108 11.66 -0.79 -11.61
C TRP A 108 11.13 -2.09 -12.23
N PRO A 109 12.00 -3.09 -12.46
CA PRO A 109 11.61 -4.35 -13.04
C PRO A 109 10.48 -5.04 -12.26
N ALA A 110 9.42 -5.39 -12.97
CA ALA A 110 8.27 -6.13 -12.44
C ALA A 110 7.55 -5.45 -11.25
N ILE A 111 7.68 -4.12 -11.10
CA ILE A 111 6.90 -3.34 -10.13
C ILE A 111 5.86 -2.51 -10.87
N ALA A 112 4.63 -2.58 -10.39
CA ALA A 112 3.52 -1.81 -10.93
C ALA A 112 2.61 -1.28 -9.81
N ILE A 113 1.90 -0.21 -10.12
CA ILE A 113 0.70 0.23 -9.40
C ILE A 113 -0.49 -0.30 -10.19
N HIS A 114 -1.33 -1.13 -9.59
CA HIS A 114 -2.40 -1.80 -10.33
C HIS A 114 -3.66 -1.98 -9.48
N GLY A 115 -4.79 -2.31 -10.12
CA GLY A 115 -6.03 -2.68 -9.44
C GLY A 115 -5.93 -4.02 -8.72
N THR A 116 -7.05 -4.59 -8.28
CA THR A 116 -7.04 -5.94 -7.68
C THR A 116 -8.39 -6.59 -7.81
N ASN A 117 -8.41 -7.92 -7.90
CA ASN A 117 -9.62 -8.74 -7.71
C ASN A 117 -9.82 -9.16 -6.24
N GLU A 118 -8.86 -8.83 -5.37
CA GLU A 118 -8.90 -9.06 -3.93
C GLU A 118 -8.89 -7.69 -3.22
N PRO A 119 -10.00 -6.93 -3.23
CA PRO A 119 -10.05 -5.58 -2.67
C PRO A 119 -9.78 -5.57 -1.16
N ASP A 120 -10.12 -6.65 -0.46
CA ASP A 120 -9.77 -6.84 0.95
C ASP A 120 -8.26 -6.77 1.17
N SER A 121 -7.43 -7.13 0.19
CA SER A 121 -5.96 -7.03 0.35
C SER A 121 -5.46 -5.58 0.47
N VAL A 122 -6.26 -4.59 0.04
CA VAL A 122 -5.89 -3.17 0.05
C VAL A 122 -5.76 -2.64 1.48
N GLY A 123 -4.73 -1.84 1.72
CA GLY A 123 -4.39 -1.34 3.06
C GLY A 123 -3.65 -2.36 3.93
N ARG A 124 -3.25 -3.52 3.37
CA ARG A 124 -2.50 -4.59 4.06
C ARG A 124 -1.14 -4.89 3.42
N ARG A 125 -0.30 -5.64 4.14
CA ARG A 125 0.94 -6.24 3.62
C ARG A 125 0.61 -7.60 2.99
N ALA A 126 0.12 -7.57 1.75
CA ALA A 126 -0.46 -8.75 1.09
C ALA A 126 0.07 -8.99 -0.33
N SER A 127 0.82 -8.05 -0.91
CA SER A 127 1.26 -8.16 -2.30
C SER A 127 2.57 -8.94 -2.44
N GLY A 128 2.88 -9.35 -3.67
CA GLY A 128 4.17 -9.92 -4.05
C GLY A 128 5.24 -8.88 -4.39
N GLY A 129 5.05 -7.59 -4.03
CA GLY A 129 6.00 -6.50 -4.25
C GLY A 129 5.43 -5.29 -5.00
N CYS A 130 4.33 -5.47 -5.75
CA CYS A 130 3.60 -4.38 -6.42
C CYS A 130 2.67 -3.60 -5.46
N PHE A 131 2.14 -2.48 -5.93
CA PHE A 131 1.16 -1.67 -5.21
C PHE A 131 -0.25 -1.99 -5.71
N ARG A 132 -1.08 -2.63 -4.88
CA ARG A 132 -2.48 -2.94 -5.24
C ARG A 132 -3.40 -1.84 -4.78
N MET A 133 -4.32 -1.42 -5.63
CA MET A 133 -5.31 -0.39 -5.35
C MET A 133 -6.72 -0.93 -5.53
N LEU A 134 -7.70 -0.27 -4.91
CA LEU A 134 -9.10 -0.57 -5.18
C LEU A 134 -9.43 -0.32 -6.66
N PRO A 135 -10.38 -1.08 -7.26
CA PRO A 135 -10.73 -0.93 -8.67
C PRO A 135 -11.08 0.51 -9.10
N ALA A 136 -11.87 1.24 -8.30
CA ALA A 136 -12.25 2.63 -8.60
C ALA A 136 -11.07 3.61 -8.40
N ASP A 137 -10.21 3.34 -7.41
CA ASP A 137 -9.07 4.21 -7.11
C ASP A 137 -8.02 4.13 -8.21
N ILE A 138 -7.70 2.92 -8.71
CA ILE A 138 -6.75 2.78 -9.81
C ILE A 138 -7.27 3.43 -11.09
N GLU A 139 -8.58 3.39 -11.35
CA GLU A 139 -9.18 4.06 -12.51
C GLU A 139 -8.97 5.57 -12.43
N THR A 140 -9.17 6.15 -11.24
CA THR A 140 -8.92 7.56 -10.97
C THR A 140 -7.45 7.94 -11.18
N VAL A 141 -6.52 7.16 -10.60
CA VAL A 141 -5.07 7.41 -10.75
C VAL A 141 -4.62 7.20 -12.20
N PHE A 142 -5.15 6.19 -12.87
CA PHE A 142 -4.86 5.91 -14.28
C PHE A 142 -5.34 7.06 -15.17
N ALA A 143 -6.51 7.64 -14.92
CA ALA A 143 -7.00 8.78 -15.70
C ALA A 143 -6.20 10.06 -15.47
N ALA A 144 -5.72 10.28 -14.24
CA ALA A 144 -5.07 11.53 -13.82
C ALA A 144 -3.55 11.58 -14.02
N THR A 145 -2.94 10.52 -14.58
CA THR A 145 -1.49 10.43 -14.77
C THR A 145 -1.12 10.08 -16.20
N GLU A 146 0.13 10.31 -16.58
CA GLU A 146 0.64 10.06 -17.92
C GLU A 146 1.93 9.23 -17.86
N VAL A 147 2.35 8.70 -19.01
CA VAL A 147 3.70 8.10 -19.10
C VAL A 147 4.72 9.20 -18.82
N GLY A 148 5.70 8.92 -17.95
CA GLY A 148 6.66 9.90 -17.46
C GLY A 148 6.25 10.59 -16.16
N THR A 149 5.00 10.44 -15.67
CA THR A 149 4.61 10.97 -14.36
C THR A 149 5.58 10.47 -13.28
N PRO A 150 6.18 11.37 -12.48
CA PRO A 150 7.13 11.00 -11.44
C PRO A 150 6.44 10.25 -10.30
N VAL A 151 7.11 9.22 -9.81
CA VAL A 151 6.65 8.36 -8.71
C VAL A 151 7.78 8.27 -7.68
N ARG A 152 7.51 8.64 -6.43
CA ARG A 152 8.45 8.48 -5.32
C ARG A 152 7.91 7.53 -4.27
N VAL A 153 8.66 6.48 -3.94
CA VAL A 153 8.31 5.55 -2.87
C VAL A 153 9.17 5.85 -1.64
N VAL A 154 8.54 6.03 -0.49
CA VAL A 154 9.22 6.32 0.79
C VAL A 154 8.85 5.28 1.85
N ARG A 155 9.80 5.02 2.76
CA ARG A 155 9.53 4.20 3.95
C ARG A 155 8.70 4.94 4.99
N GLY A 156 8.96 6.24 5.14
CA GLY A 156 8.32 7.10 6.13
C GLY A 156 6.91 7.57 5.74
N SER A 157 6.34 8.42 6.58
CA SER A 157 4.97 8.89 6.48
C SER A 157 4.98 10.23 5.82
N LEU A 158 3.97 10.47 5.00
CA LEU A 158 3.80 11.75 4.34
C LEU A 158 2.73 12.61 5.03
N GLY A 159 2.11 12.10 6.10
CA GLY A 159 1.17 12.84 6.96
C GLY A 159 1.84 13.97 7.74
N GLY A 160 1.97 15.14 7.11
CA GLY A 160 2.35 16.42 7.73
C GLY A 160 3.27 17.30 6.87
N SER A 161 3.97 16.73 5.89
CA SER A 161 4.87 17.47 4.99
C SER A 161 5.02 16.63 3.73
N MET A 162 4.44 17.08 2.62
CA MET A 162 4.76 16.45 1.34
C MET A 162 6.24 16.71 1.07
N PRO A 163 7.07 15.69 0.78
CA PRO A 163 8.45 15.90 0.40
C PRO A 163 8.47 16.73 -0.88
N GLU A 164 9.50 17.57 -0.97
CA GLU A 164 9.79 18.37 -2.15
C GLU A 164 9.71 17.51 -3.42
N ARG A 165 9.13 18.09 -4.47
CA ARG A 165 8.84 17.45 -5.75
C ARG A 165 9.99 16.52 -6.17
N PRO A 166 9.74 15.26 -6.55
CA PRO A 166 10.79 14.42 -7.09
C PRO A 166 11.39 15.08 -8.32
N ALA A 167 12.72 15.25 -8.33
CA ALA A 167 13.44 15.51 -9.56
C ALA A 167 13.17 14.33 -10.50
N LEU A 168 12.79 14.62 -11.75
CA LEU A 168 12.59 13.59 -12.76
C LEU A 168 13.89 12.78 -12.89
N PRO A 169 13.85 11.44 -12.79
CA PRO A 169 15.02 10.64 -13.13
C PRO A 169 15.33 10.85 -14.62
N PRO A 170 16.63 10.81 -15.02
CA PRO A 170 16.98 10.81 -16.44
C PRO A 170 16.30 9.65 -17.15
N ALA A 171 15.88 9.89 -18.40
CA ALA A 171 15.18 8.91 -19.23
C ALA A 171 15.95 7.57 -19.28
N PRO A 172 15.26 6.41 -19.25
CA PRO A 172 15.93 5.12 -19.39
C PRO A 172 16.57 5.02 -20.78
N THR A 173 17.88 4.80 -20.82
CA THR A 173 18.59 4.39 -22.03
C THR A 173 18.13 2.98 -22.45
N PRO A 174 18.06 2.70 -23.77
CA PRO A 174 17.60 1.40 -24.25
C PRO A 174 18.57 0.27 -23.84
N ALA A 175 17.96 -0.89 -23.58
CA ALA A 175 18.54 -2.11 -23.08
C ALA A 175 19.93 -2.47 -23.65
N MET A 176 20.89 -2.76 -22.76
CA MET A 176 22.01 -3.61 -23.11
C MET A 176 21.60 -5.08 -23.01
N THR A 177 21.83 -5.76 -24.13
CA THR A 177 21.65 -7.18 -24.40
C THR A 177 22.36 -8.04 -23.36
N LEU A 178 21.64 -9.03 -22.82
CA LEU A 178 22.24 -10.13 -22.05
C LEU A 178 23.06 -11.01 -22.99
N PRO A 179 24.33 -11.34 -22.71
CA PRO A 179 24.97 -12.47 -23.34
C PRO A 179 24.56 -13.76 -22.61
N ALA A 180 24.09 -14.72 -23.38
CA ALA A 180 24.04 -16.11 -22.98
C ALA A 180 25.46 -16.68 -22.96
N ALA A 181 25.87 -17.31 -21.85
CA ALA A 181 26.86 -18.38 -21.88
C ALA A 181 26.76 -19.24 -20.60
N VAL A 182 26.63 -20.53 -20.85
CA VAL A 182 26.58 -21.65 -19.91
C VAL A 182 28.01 -21.97 -19.45
N LYS A 183 28.20 -22.34 -18.18
CA LYS A 183 29.18 -23.37 -17.80
C LYS A 183 28.69 -24.15 -16.58
N ALA A 184 28.72 -25.47 -16.73
CA ALA A 184 28.31 -26.48 -15.76
C ALA A 184 29.38 -26.71 -14.68
N VAL A 185 28.95 -27.11 -13.49
CA VAL A 185 29.77 -27.72 -12.42
C VAL A 185 29.01 -28.96 -11.90
N PRO A 186 29.67 -30.13 -11.72
CA PRO A 186 29.00 -31.43 -11.49
C PRO A 186 28.57 -31.66 -10.02
N PRO A 187 27.76 -32.70 -9.73
CA PRO A 187 27.22 -32.93 -8.39
C PRO A 187 28.17 -33.77 -7.53
N SER A 188 28.21 -33.50 -6.22
CA SER A 188 28.82 -34.41 -5.25
C SER A 188 27.89 -34.70 -4.07
N ALA A 189 27.47 -35.96 -4.06
CA ALA A 189 27.28 -36.88 -2.94
C ALA A 189 26.46 -36.43 -1.72
N VAL A 190 25.22 -36.94 -1.72
CA VAL A 190 24.43 -37.31 -0.54
C VAL A 190 25.21 -38.28 0.35
N ARG A 191 25.09 -38.12 1.67
CA ARG A 191 25.47 -39.13 2.67
C ARG A 191 24.22 -39.41 3.54
N PRO A 192 23.86 -40.68 3.82
CA PRO A 192 22.65 -40.99 4.59
C PRO A 192 22.94 -40.86 6.09
N GLN A 193 21.99 -40.33 6.85
CA GLN A 193 21.94 -40.50 8.31
C GLN A 193 20.96 -41.63 8.66
N PRO A 194 21.26 -42.46 9.68
CA PRO A 194 20.48 -43.63 10.00
C PRO A 194 19.17 -43.28 10.73
N ALA A 195 18.18 -44.15 10.54
CA ALA A 195 16.86 -44.08 11.16
C ALA A 195 16.96 -44.24 12.68
N ALA A 196 16.36 -43.30 13.41
CA ALA A 196 16.10 -43.45 14.84
C ALA A 196 14.76 -44.16 15.06
N VAL A 197 14.79 -45.10 15.98
CA VAL A 197 13.71 -45.99 16.41
C VAL A 197 12.62 -45.20 17.13
N VAL A 198 11.36 -45.44 16.76
CA VAL A 198 10.14 -44.96 17.42
C VAL A 198 9.82 -45.81 18.65
N PRO A 199 9.57 -45.23 19.84
CA PRO A 199 8.76 -45.86 20.86
C PRO A 199 7.29 -45.42 20.78
N ALA A 200 6.45 -46.27 21.36
CA ALA A 200 5.00 -46.33 21.24
C ALA A 200 4.24 -45.09 21.73
N SER A 201 3.12 -44.83 21.05
CA SER A 201 2.14 -43.78 21.31
C SER A 201 1.55 -43.83 22.72
N THR A 202 1.71 -42.75 23.46
CA THR A 202 0.79 -42.34 24.53
C THR A 202 -0.19 -41.35 23.94
N MET A 203 -1.50 -41.56 24.13
CA MET A 203 -2.53 -40.63 23.64
C MET A 203 -2.36 -39.24 24.26
N PRO A 204 -2.52 -38.13 23.50
CA PRO A 204 -2.47 -36.80 24.08
C PRO A 204 -3.73 -36.55 24.90
N ALA A 205 -3.53 -36.06 26.11
CA ALA A 205 -4.58 -35.48 26.92
C ALA A 205 -5.25 -34.33 26.14
N VAL A 206 -6.56 -34.23 26.22
CA VAL A 206 -7.34 -33.13 25.64
C VAL A 206 -6.77 -31.81 26.20
N PRO A 207 -6.24 -30.91 25.36
CA PRO A 207 -5.73 -29.64 25.86
C PRO A 207 -6.90 -28.84 26.45
N ALA A 208 -6.65 -28.20 27.59
CA ALA A 208 -7.54 -27.21 28.16
C ALA A 208 -7.96 -26.21 27.06
N PRO A 209 -9.19 -25.66 27.10
CA PRO A 209 -9.61 -24.64 26.14
C PRO A 209 -8.55 -23.55 26.08
N GLU A 210 -7.96 -23.40 24.90
CA GLU A 210 -6.89 -22.45 24.66
C GLU A 210 -7.40 -21.07 25.09
N PRO A 211 -6.66 -20.32 25.93
CA PRO A 211 -7.06 -18.96 26.27
C PRO A 211 -7.30 -18.21 24.97
N PRO A 212 -8.30 -17.31 24.92
CA PRO A 212 -8.61 -16.57 23.70
C PRO A 212 -7.30 -16.00 23.14
N PRO A 213 -7.03 -16.19 21.83
CA PRO A 213 -5.73 -15.88 21.26
C PRO A 213 -5.36 -14.47 21.66
N ALA A 214 -4.13 -14.32 22.17
CA ALA A 214 -3.61 -13.03 22.54
C ALA A 214 -3.88 -12.07 21.38
N PRO A 215 -4.45 -10.89 21.66
CA PRO A 215 -4.88 -10.02 20.60
C PRO A 215 -3.70 -9.70 19.69
N VAL A 216 -3.86 -10.07 18.42
CA VAL A 216 -2.80 -9.94 17.42
C VAL A 216 -2.53 -8.45 17.24
N ALA A 217 -1.32 -8.03 17.61
CA ALA A 217 -0.86 -6.66 17.38
C ALA A 217 -1.08 -6.29 15.92
N ASP A 218 -1.57 -5.08 15.66
CA ASP A 218 -1.93 -4.70 14.30
C ASP A 218 -0.68 -4.78 13.39
N PRO A 219 -0.70 -5.60 12.31
CA PRO A 219 0.47 -5.82 11.45
C PRO A 219 0.94 -4.55 10.72
N ARG A 220 0.14 -3.48 10.78
CA ARG A 220 0.53 -2.15 10.33
C ARG A 220 1.67 -1.61 11.19
N CYS A 221 1.62 -1.81 12.51
CA CYS A 221 2.45 -1.16 13.54
C CYS A 221 3.96 -1.29 13.33
N ALA A 222 4.43 -2.43 12.82
CA ALA A 222 5.84 -2.68 12.53
C ALA A 222 6.48 -1.68 11.55
N THR A 223 5.68 -0.93 10.80
CA THR A 223 6.17 -0.07 9.72
C THR A 223 5.53 1.31 9.72
N VAL A 224 4.86 1.71 10.79
CA VAL A 224 4.10 2.95 10.81
C VAL A 224 4.99 4.14 11.09
N THR A 225 4.71 5.22 10.38
CA THR A 225 5.28 6.53 10.65
C THR A 225 4.22 7.64 10.64
N ALA A 226 2.97 7.36 10.26
CA ALA A 226 1.88 8.36 10.36
C ALA A 226 1.67 8.76 11.82
N PRO A 227 1.58 10.05 12.17
CA PRO A 227 1.44 10.52 13.55
C PRO A 227 0.32 9.82 14.33
N LEU A 228 -0.91 9.86 13.79
CA LEU A 228 -2.08 9.17 14.36
C LEU A 228 -1.81 7.68 14.57
N ARG A 229 -1.21 7.04 13.57
CA ARG A 229 -1.04 5.61 13.55
C ARG A 229 0.09 5.17 14.50
N ARG A 230 1.16 5.96 14.65
CA ARG A 230 2.23 5.74 15.64
C ARG A 230 1.63 5.78 17.04
N MET A 231 0.88 6.83 17.35
CA MET A 231 0.19 6.94 18.64
C MET A 231 -0.72 5.75 18.96
N ILE A 232 -1.47 5.23 17.98
CA ILE A 232 -2.28 4.02 18.14
C ILE A 232 -1.39 2.80 18.41
N CYS A 233 -0.31 2.66 17.65
CA CYS A 233 0.60 1.51 17.71
C CYS A 233 1.54 1.47 18.93
N ASP A 234 1.86 2.64 19.50
CA ASP A 234 2.76 2.77 20.65
C ASP A 234 2.03 2.51 21.98
N VAL A 235 0.69 2.55 21.97
CA VAL A 235 -0.14 2.30 23.14
C VAL A 235 -0.91 0.98 22.97
N PRO A 236 -0.57 -0.08 23.72
CA PRO A 236 -1.20 -1.39 23.57
C PRO A 236 -2.72 -1.33 23.59
N ALA A 237 -3.33 -0.62 24.54
CA ALA A 237 -4.79 -0.49 24.63
C ALA A 237 -5.45 0.10 23.36
N LEU A 238 -4.82 1.11 22.74
CA LEU A 238 -5.32 1.71 21.50
C LEU A 238 -5.17 0.76 20.31
N THR A 239 -4.04 0.05 20.24
CA THR A 239 -3.82 -1.01 19.24
C THR A 239 -4.91 -2.08 19.32
N LEU A 240 -5.30 -2.48 20.53
CA LEU A 240 -6.36 -3.47 20.74
C LEU A 240 -7.72 -2.98 20.26
N LEU A 241 -8.11 -1.75 20.61
CA LEU A 241 -9.39 -1.18 20.19
C LEU A 241 -9.49 -1.07 18.66
N ASP A 242 -8.44 -0.55 18.02
CA ASP A 242 -8.35 -0.46 16.57
C ASP A 242 -8.37 -1.85 15.90
N GLY A 243 -7.65 -2.82 16.48
CA GLY A 243 -7.64 -4.21 16.04
C GLY A 243 -9.02 -4.89 16.12
N ARG A 244 -9.83 -4.58 17.15
CA ARG A 244 -11.20 -5.12 17.29
C ARG A 244 -12.12 -4.64 16.17
N ALA A 245 -12.10 -3.36 15.84
CA ALA A 245 -12.91 -2.79 14.76
C ALA A 245 -12.55 -3.43 13.41
N ARG A 246 -11.25 -3.57 13.14
CA ARG A 246 -10.76 -4.24 11.92
C ARG A 246 -11.11 -5.71 11.87
N GLY A 247 -10.91 -6.44 12.97
CA GLY A 247 -11.25 -7.85 13.05
C GLY A 247 -12.74 -8.10 12.81
N ALA A 248 -13.61 -7.18 13.22
CA ALA A 248 -15.04 -7.24 12.89
C ALA A 248 -15.30 -7.09 11.38
N GLN A 249 -14.65 -6.11 10.73
CA GLN A 249 -14.73 -5.93 9.27
C GLN A 249 -14.21 -7.17 8.53
N GLU A 250 -13.07 -7.71 8.96
CA GLU A 250 -12.44 -8.90 8.37
C GLU A 250 -13.34 -10.13 8.44
N ARG A 251 -13.90 -10.41 9.61
CA ARG A 251 -14.85 -11.53 9.79
C ARG A 251 -16.10 -11.35 8.94
N PHE A 252 -16.61 -10.12 8.83
CA PHE A 252 -17.76 -9.84 7.98
C PHE A 252 -17.45 -10.10 6.50
N LEU A 253 -16.35 -9.57 5.98
CA LEU A 253 -15.94 -9.74 4.58
C LEU A 253 -15.66 -11.20 4.23
N ALA A 254 -15.04 -11.95 5.16
CA ALA A 254 -14.82 -13.39 5.01
C ALA A 254 -16.12 -14.20 4.89
N GLY A 255 -17.22 -13.71 5.46
CA GLY A 255 -18.54 -14.36 5.40
C GLY A 255 -19.34 -14.08 4.14
N ILE A 256 -18.95 -13.09 3.32
CA ILE A 256 -19.63 -12.80 2.04
C ILE A 256 -19.10 -13.79 1.01
N VAL A 257 -19.94 -14.53 0.29
CA VAL A 257 -19.51 -15.53 -0.71
C VAL A 257 -19.31 -14.89 -2.08
N ASP A 258 -20.27 -14.06 -2.51
CA ASP A 258 -20.25 -13.40 -3.82
C ASP A 258 -19.05 -12.44 -3.96
N PRO A 259 -18.17 -12.64 -4.96
CA PRO A 259 -16.99 -11.80 -5.14
C PRO A 259 -17.32 -10.32 -5.41
N ALA A 260 -18.40 -10.03 -6.13
CA ALA A 260 -18.79 -8.66 -6.45
C ALA A 260 -19.31 -7.90 -5.22
N ALA A 261 -20.19 -8.54 -4.44
CA ALA A 261 -20.67 -8.00 -3.17
C ALA A 261 -19.55 -7.85 -2.15
N ARG A 262 -18.64 -8.83 -2.06
CA ARG A 262 -17.45 -8.72 -1.19
C ARG A 262 -16.60 -7.53 -1.60
N ALA A 263 -16.41 -7.31 -2.90
CA ALA A 263 -15.66 -6.17 -3.39
C ALA A 263 -16.31 -4.82 -3.07
N ALA A 264 -17.62 -4.70 -3.26
CA ALA A 264 -18.36 -3.49 -2.92
C ALA A 264 -18.33 -3.21 -1.41
N ALA A 265 -18.59 -4.22 -0.58
CA ALA A 265 -18.53 -4.11 0.88
C ALA A 265 -17.13 -3.75 1.38
N SER A 266 -16.09 -4.35 0.79
CA SER A 266 -14.69 -4.05 1.07
C SER A 266 -14.35 -2.59 0.80
N TYR A 267 -14.74 -2.12 -0.39
CA TYR A 267 -14.56 -0.75 -0.81
C TYR A 267 -15.20 0.22 0.19
N ASP A 268 -16.45 -0.01 0.55
CA ASP A 268 -17.20 0.81 1.50
C ASP A 268 -16.53 0.88 2.87
N LEU A 269 -16.09 -0.27 3.41
CA LEU A 269 -15.46 -0.34 4.73
C LEU A 269 -14.07 0.29 4.75
N ILE A 270 -13.31 0.20 3.66
CA ILE A 270 -12.01 0.86 3.52
C ILE A 270 -12.19 2.39 3.41
N GLN A 271 -13.18 2.85 2.64
CA GLN A 271 -13.50 4.28 2.57
C GLN A 271 -13.99 4.81 3.92
N ASP A 272 -14.71 3.98 4.69
CA ASP A 272 -15.14 4.34 6.03
C ASP A 272 -13.97 4.46 7.01
N GLU A 273 -13.03 3.50 6.98
CA GLU A 273 -11.78 3.58 7.74
C GLU A 273 -10.97 4.84 7.36
N ARG A 274 -10.95 5.20 6.08
CA ARG A 274 -10.30 6.44 5.61
C ARG A 274 -10.95 7.68 6.24
N ARG A 275 -12.28 7.82 6.10
CA ARG A 275 -13.02 8.96 6.67
C ARG A 275 -12.84 9.03 8.18
N PHE A 276 -12.78 7.88 8.85
CA PHE A 276 -12.48 7.82 10.28
C PHE A 276 -11.09 8.38 10.59
N HIS A 277 -10.04 7.91 9.91
CA HIS A 277 -8.68 8.41 10.17
C HIS A 277 -8.53 9.90 9.89
N GLU A 278 -9.11 10.41 8.81
CA GLU A 278 -9.07 11.85 8.47
C GLU A 278 -9.79 12.69 9.54
N ARG A 279 -10.99 12.27 9.95
CA ARG A 279 -11.75 12.94 11.01
C ARG A 279 -11.03 12.91 12.36
N VAL A 280 -10.46 11.77 12.74
CA VAL A 280 -9.83 11.59 14.06
C VAL A 280 -8.49 12.30 14.16
N ALA A 281 -7.68 12.28 13.10
CA ALA A 281 -6.44 13.05 13.07
C ALA A 281 -6.72 14.55 13.30
N ALA A 282 -7.77 15.08 12.66
CA ALA A 282 -8.21 16.46 12.85
C ALA A 282 -8.80 16.70 14.26
N LEU A 283 -9.74 15.86 14.71
CA LEU A 283 -10.43 15.98 16.00
C LEU A 283 -9.46 15.94 17.18
N CYS A 284 -8.51 15.00 17.16
CA CYS A 284 -7.56 14.80 18.25
C CYS A 284 -6.31 15.67 18.12
N TRP A 285 -6.29 16.63 17.18
CA TRP A 285 -5.18 17.56 16.96
C TRP A 285 -3.83 16.86 16.72
N ILE A 286 -3.85 15.68 16.09
CA ILE A 286 -2.65 14.88 15.90
C ILE A 286 -1.95 15.34 14.62
N ARG A 287 -0.78 15.94 14.78
CA ARG A 287 0.06 16.44 13.68
C ARG A 287 1.46 15.88 13.84
N ALA A 288 2.24 15.88 12.76
CA ALA A 288 3.64 15.49 12.85
C ALA A 288 4.38 16.43 13.83
N GLY A 289 5.12 15.86 14.77
CA GLY A 289 5.90 16.59 15.78
C GLY A 289 5.16 16.79 17.11
N THR A 290 3.84 16.56 17.19
CA THR A 290 3.10 16.67 18.45
C THR A 290 3.29 15.46 19.37
N GLU A 291 3.94 14.40 18.90
CA GLU A 291 4.12 13.15 19.65
C GLU A 291 5.22 13.24 20.73
N GLY A 292 6.10 14.23 20.64
CA GLY A 292 7.23 14.41 21.57
C GLY A 292 6.88 15.17 22.85
N ASP A 293 5.78 15.94 22.87
CA ASP A 293 5.31 16.64 24.07
C ASP A 293 4.45 15.68 24.93
N PRO A 294 4.84 15.39 26.18
CA PRO A 294 4.11 14.45 27.03
C PRO A 294 2.66 14.85 27.32
N ALA A 295 2.37 16.14 27.46
CA ALA A 295 1.04 16.65 27.76
C ALA A 295 0.14 16.57 26.52
N VAL A 296 0.67 16.94 25.35
CA VAL A 296 -0.06 16.82 24.08
C VAL A 296 -0.30 15.34 23.75
N ALA A 297 0.68 14.48 23.95
CA ALA A 297 0.54 13.04 23.75
C ALA A 297 -0.51 12.43 24.69
N ALA A 298 -0.56 12.85 25.97
CA ALA A 298 -1.58 12.38 26.91
C ALA A 298 -3.00 12.81 26.49
N ALA A 299 -3.18 14.07 26.10
CA ALA A 299 -4.46 14.59 25.60
C ALA A 299 -4.92 13.86 24.33
N ALA A 300 -4.00 13.65 23.38
CA ALA A 300 -4.27 12.91 22.15
C ALA A 300 -4.67 11.46 22.44
N ARG A 301 -4.01 10.77 23.40
CA ARG A 301 -4.37 9.41 23.80
C ARG A 301 -5.79 9.32 24.36
N SER A 302 -6.19 10.25 25.24
CA SER A 302 -7.56 10.28 25.78
C SER A 302 -8.61 10.47 24.68
N CYS A 303 -8.35 11.39 23.76
CA CYS A 303 -9.20 11.59 22.57
C CYS A 303 -9.27 10.32 21.70
N LEU A 304 -8.13 9.67 21.46
CA LEU A 304 -8.05 8.45 20.64
C LEU A 304 -8.80 7.27 21.25
N THR A 305 -8.72 7.06 22.56
CA THR A 305 -9.51 6.02 23.24
C THR A 305 -10.99 6.21 22.93
N THR A 306 -11.51 7.41 23.20
CA THR A 306 -12.91 7.76 22.95
C THR A 306 -13.30 7.57 21.48
N ALA A 307 -12.44 8.01 20.55
CA ALA A 307 -12.69 7.90 19.13
C ALA A 307 -12.71 6.43 18.64
N LEU A 308 -11.79 5.60 19.12
CA LEU A 308 -11.69 4.19 18.73
C LEU A 308 -12.80 3.32 19.35
N GLU A 309 -13.25 3.63 20.56
CA GLU A 309 -14.42 2.98 21.16
C GLU A 309 -15.68 3.24 20.33
N ARG A 310 -15.91 4.49 19.94
CA ARG A 310 -17.01 4.86 19.03
C ARG A 310 -16.91 4.16 17.67
N ARG A 311 -15.70 4.05 17.12
CA ARG A 311 -15.47 3.37 15.84
C ARG A 311 -15.97 1.92 15.86
N LEU A 312 -15.78 1.19 16.95
CA LEU A 312 -16.23 -0.19 17.03
C LEU A 312 -17.76 -0.29 16.88
N ALA A 313 -18.50 0.64 17.49
CA ALA A 313 -19.94 0.75 17.32
C ALA A 313 -20.32 1.17 15.88
N ASP A 314 -19.68 2.21 15.35
CA ASP A 314 -19.91 2.69 13.97
C ASP A 314 -19.70 1.57 12.94
N VAL A 315 -18.64 0.77 13.11
CA VAL A 315 -18.36 -0.39 12.24
C VAL A 315 -19.44 -1.45 12.35
N ALA A 316 -19.92 -1.75 13.57
CA ALA A 316 -21.00 -2.71 13.77
C ALA A 316 -22.29 -2.25 13.08
N GLU A 317 -22.65 -0.97 13.20
CA GLU A 317 -23.80 -0.37 12.51
C GLU A 317 -23.63 -0.40 10.99
N ARG A 318 -22.44 -0.05 10.48
CA ARG A 318 -22.15 -0.08 9.05
C ARG A 318 -22.27 -1.49 8.49
N ILE A 319 -21.72 -2.49 9.18
CA ILE A 319 -21.86 -3.91 8.81
C ILE A 319 -23.34 -4.33 8.82
N ALA A 320 -24.11 -3.92 9.82
CA ALA A 320 -25.54 -4.22 9.87
C ALA A 320 -26.30 -3.58 8.69
N GLY A 321 -25.94 -2.34 8.32
CA GLY A 321 -26.47 -1.65 7.14
C GLY A 321 -26.16 -2.40 5.83
N LEU A 322 -24.91 -2.80 5.63
CA LEU A 322 -24.49 -3.57 4.45
C LEU A 322 -25.22 -4.91 4.36
N ARG A 323 -25.36 -5.64 5.48
CA ARG A 323 -26.13 -6.89 5.55
C ARG A 323 -27.60 -6.68 5.16
N ARG A 324 -28.24 -5.62 5.64
CA ARG A 324 -29.62 -5.28 5.26
C ARG A 324 -29.71 -4.97 3.77
N GLY A 325 -28.80 -4.18 3.23
CA GLY A 325 -28.74 -3.87 1.80
C GLY A 325 -28.61 -5.12 0.93
N MET A 326 -27.74 -6.06 1.32
CA MET A 326 -27.58 -7.34 0.61
C MET A 326 -28.85 -8.20 0.64
N ARG A 327 -29.54 -8.29 1.79
CA ARG A 327 -30.81 -9.01 1.92
C ARG A 327 -31.90 -8.42 1.03
N LEU A 328 -32.00 -7.09 0.97
CA LEU A 328 -32.98 -6.38 0.14
C LEU A 328 -32.70 -6.54 -1.37
N ALA A 329 -31.43 -6.74 -1.75
CA ALA A 329 -31.01 -6.96 -3.13
C ALA A 329 -31.21 -8.42 -3.63
N GLY A 330 -31.80 -9.31 -2.81
CA GLY A 330 -32.09 -10.69 -3.21
C GLY A 330 -30.87 -11.59 -3.37
N GLN A 331 -29.72 -11.21 -2.78
CA GLN A 331 -28.59 -12.14 -2.68
C GLN A 331 -28.87 -13.13 -1.52
N PRO A 332 -28.70 -14.46 -1.74
CA PRO A 332 -28.88 -15.47 -0.70
C PRO A 332 -27.95 -15.25 0.50
#